data_AF-A0A2A9NQ44-F1
#
_entry.id   AF-A0A2A9NQ44-F1
#
_cell.length_a   1.000
_cell.length_b   1.000
_cell.length_c   1.000
_cell.angle_alpha   90.00
_cell.angle_beta   90.00
_cell.angle_gamma   90.00
#
_symmetry.space_group_name_H-M   'P 1'
#
loop_
_entity.id
_entity.type
_entity.pdbx_description
1 polymer ?
#
loop_
_entity_poly.entity_id
_entity_poly.type
_entity_poly.pdbx_seq_one_letter_code
_entity_poly.pdbx_strand_id
1 'polypeptide(L)'
;MATEIEQQESLHPAVQDEPRSPIEPTTATSSSTKKRPRLDLTDATGDNRDRKRGKSMFGILLGTLNKAKSEDKERSASEAAKKRQLIEQRLQNKLKKETDSVRRAEEAKRDKTSANRKEEDLQLKDSIYKLRRTRLPILANFLLTSDNISSDDSPPSDSNSLAPPPRTHPPPLYYLPAILTPEQEAFITRRKSEVQEAAEKEWHQFKDERTTGVTEINSLRQRVADEETKRKAERETEKEKDEMETDHPSQQSNAPADEGDKDKASVQATESSVTATSGDMDVDTVPVVPPENKETAEQERKEEPSSMQADDDDAVEY
;
A
#
# COMPACT_ATOMS: atom_id res chain seq x y z
N MET A 1 18.37 -38.58 -30.83
CA MET A 1 19.37 -37.55 -31.20
C MET A 1 19.19 -36.41 -30.21
N ALA A 2 20.25 -36.13 -29.45
CA ALA A 2 20.27 -35.28 -28.28
C ALA A 2 20.79 -33.89 -28.64
N THR A 3 20.17 -32.85 -28.10
CA THR A 3 20.75 -31.49 -28.00
C THR A 3 20.22 -30.84 -26.71
N GLU A 4 20.96 -31.08 -25.64
CA GLU A 4 21.59 -30.10 -24.74
C GLU A 4 21.06 -28.65 -24.85
N ILE A 5 20.37 -28.20 -23.79
CA ILE A 5 19.96 -26.80 -23.59
C ILE A 5 20.82 -26.22 -22.48
N GLU A 6 21.64 -25.26 -22.88
CA GLU A 6 22.59 -24.49 -22.11
C GLU A 6 21.86 -23.54 -21.14
N GLN A 7 22.07 -23.75 -19.84
CA GLN A 7 21.64 -22.84 -18.78
C GLN A 7 22.62 -21.66 -18.73
N GLN A 8 22.15 -20.46 -19.06
CA GLN A 8 22.84 -19.21 -18.72
C GLN A 8 22.26 -18.60 -17.46
N GLU A 9 23.15 -18.54 -16.48
CA GLU A 9 23.06 -18.05 -15.12
C GLU A 9 23.05 -16.51 -15.11
N SER A 10 21.91 -15.89 -14.79
CA SER A 10 21.81 -14.44 -14.59
C SER A 10 22.01 -14.10 -13.11
N LEU A 11 23.12 -13.42 -12.84
CA LEU A 11 23.55 -12.82 -11.58
C LEU A 11 22.48 -11.90 -10.96
N HIS A 12 22.07 -12.22 -9.73
CA HIS A 12 21.40 -11.28 -8.82
C HIS A 12 22.45 -10.49 -8.01
N PRO A 13 22.35 -9.15 -7.89
CA PRO A 13 23.07 -8.42 -6.87
C PRO A 13 22.40 -8.61 -5.51
N ALA A 14 23.14 -9.23 -4.58
CA ALA A 14 22.77 -9.35 -3.18
C ALA A 14 22.78 -7.97 -2.50
N VAL A 15 21.60 -7.49 -2.10
CA VAL A 15 21.46 -6.38 -1.14
C VAL A 15 21.73 -6.97 0.24
N GLN A 16 22.92 -6.71 0.79
CA GLN A 16 23.26 -7.01 2.17
C GLN A 16 22.71 -5.91 3.08
N ASP A 17 21.70 -6.26 3.87
CA ASP A 17 21.25 -5.48 5.03
C ASP A 17 22.31 -5.57 6.14
N GLU A 18 22.92 -4.43 6.45
CA GLU A 18 23.79 -4.21 7.60
C GLU A 18 22.97 -3.79 8.84
N PRO A 19 23.01 -4.53 9.96
CA PRO A 19 22.58 -3.98 11.24
C PRO A 19 23.71 -3.25 11.98
N ARG A 20 23.49 -1.96 12.19
CA ARG A 20 24.23 -1.04 13.08
C ARG A 20 24.43 -1.59 14.51
N SER A 21 25.71 -1.76 14.88
CA SER A 21 26.42 -1.44 16.14
C SER A 21 25.81 -1.76 17.52
N PRO A 22 26.66 -2.27 18.45
CA PRO A 22 26.72 -1.79 19.83
C PRO A 22 28.06 -1.13 20.17
N ILE A 23 27.95 -0.07 20.95
CA ILE A 23 29.01 0.78 21.51
C ILE A 23 29.82 -0.01 22.56
N GLU A 24 31.14 -0.06 22.42
CA GLU A 24 32.07 -0.40 23.50
C GLU A 24 33.03 0.77 23.76
N PRO A 25 33.22 1.19 25.03
CA PRO A 25 34.22 2.20 25.38
C PRO A 25 35.61 1.58 25.50
N THR A 26 36.55 2.21 24.79
CA THR A 26 37.99 2.04 24.90
C THR A 26 38.53 2.65 26.21
N THR A 27 39.24 1.86 27.00
CA THR A 27 40.38 2.36 27.80
C THR A 27 41.52 1.36 27.72
N ALA A 28 42.59 1.80 27.07
CA ALA A 28 43.90 1.17 27.06
C ALA A 28 44.55 1.26 28.45
N THR A 29 45.33 0.25 28.84
CA THR A 29 46.81 0.34 28.93
C THR A 29 47.40 -0.86 29.67
N SER A 30 48.50 -1.32 29.11
CA SER A 30 49.42 -2.36 29.57
C SER A 30 50.07 -2.06 30.94
N SER A 31 50.24 -3.08 31.79
CA SER A 31 51.50 -3.25 32.55
C SER A 31 51.67 -4.65 33.16
N SER A 32 52.82 -5.25 32.80
CA SER A 32 53.70 -6.11 33.61
C SER A 32 53.17 -7.34 34.37
N THR A 33 53.76 -8.45 33.99
CA THR A 33 53.92 -9.74 34.66
C THR A 33 54.31 -9.64 36.15
N LYS A 34 53.45 -10.13 37.05
CA LYS A 34 53.85 -10.70 38.35
C LYS A 34 53.06 -11.98 38.61
N LYS A 35 53.77 -13.11 38.57
CA LYS A 35 53.24 -14.44 38.90
C LYS A 35 52.77 -14.42 40.36
N ARG A 36 51.45 -14.48 40.56
CA ARG A 36 50.87 -14.72 41.88
C ARG A 36 51.08 -16.19 42.25
N PRO A 37 51.56 -16.51 43.46
CA PRO A 37 51.67 -17.88 43.92
C PRO A 37 50.28 -18.50 43.95
N ARG A 38 50.10 -19.61 43.22
CA ARG A 38 48.92 -20.47 43.34
C ARG A 38 48.92 -21.01 44.76
N LEU A 39 47.99 -20.53 45.58
CA LEU A 39 47.69 -21.13 46.88
C LEU A 39 46.88 -22.40 46.59
N ASP A 40 47.54 -23.56 46.57
CA ASP A 40 46.86 -24.85 46.60
C ASP A 40 46.11 -24.97 47.93
N LEU A 41 44.80 -24.79 47.87
CA LEU A 41 43.85 -24.87 48.99
C LEU A 41 43.41 -26.31 49.29
N THR A 42 44.15 -27.32 48.85
CA THR A 42 43.80 -28.73 49.09
C THR A 42 44.30 -29.28 50.42
N ASP A 43 45.34 -28.68 51.03
CA ASP A 43 46.03 -29.33 52.17
C ASP A 43 45.87 -28.65 53.54
N ALA A 44 45.11 -27.55 53.65
CA ALA A 44 44.98 -26.78 54.90
C ALA A 44 43.55 -26.72 55.46
N THR A 45 42.83 -27.84 55.55
CA THR A 45 41.65 -27.93 56.44
C THR A 45 41.34 -29.37 56.82
N GLY A 46 42.26 -29.99 57.55
CA GLY A 46 41.87 -30.86 58.64
C GLY A 46 41.36 -30.00 59.79
N ASP A 47 40.11 -29.54 59.71
CA ASP A 47 39.27 -29.43 60.91
C ASP A 47 37.80 -29.21 60.57
N ASN A 48 36.95 -30.01 61.19
CA ASN A 48 35.55 -30.21 60.85
C ASN A 48 34.62 -29.11 61.45
N ARG A 49 35.16 -27.91 61.74
CA ARG A 49 34.45 -26.84 62.46
C ARG A 49 34.36 -25.49 61.72
N ASP A 50 35.34 -25.09 60.92
CA ASP A 50 35.29 -23.75 60.27
C ASP A 50 34.68 -23.73 58.85
N ARG A 51 34.65 -24.88 58.16
CA ARG A 51 33.89 -25.02 56.90
C ARG A 51 32.36 -24.93 57.07
N LYS A 52 31.87 -24.89 58.32
CA LYS A 52 30.44 -24.70 58.64
C LYS A 52 30.03 -23.23 58.75
N ARG A 53 30.96 -22.28 58.92
CA ARG A 53 30.61 -20.87 59.15
C ARG A 53 30.31 -20.10 57.85
N GLY A 54 31.05 -20.37 56.77
CA GLY A 54 30.79 -19.80 55.44
C GLY A 54 29.57 -20.42 54.73
N LYS A 55 29.34 -21.73 54.92
CA LYS A 55 28.16 -22.44 54.40
C LYS A 55 26.86 -22.01 55.11
N SER A 56 26.97 -21.60 56.38
CA SER A 56 25.86 -21.04 57.16
C SER A 56 25.40 -19.67 56.62
N MET A 57 26.32 -18.76 56.28
CA MET A 57 25.94 -17.47 55.69
C MET A 57 25.37 -17.61 54.28
N PHE A 58 25.93 -18.50 53.45
CA PHE A 58 25.34 -18.81 52.14
C PHE A 58 23.96 -19.48 52.26
N GLY A 59 23.76 -20.35 53.25
CA GLY A 59 22.46 -20.94 53.56
C GLY A 59 21.43 -19.92 54.05
N ILE A 60 21.86 -18.91 54.81
CA ILE A 60 21.01 -17.78 55.21
C ILE A 60 20.67 -16.92 53.99
N LEU A 61 21.63 -16.57 53.13
CA LEU A 61 21.38 -15.82 51.90
C LEU A 61 20.47 -16.57 50.93
N LEU A 62 20.67 -17.87 50.75
CA LEU A 62 19.81 -18.71 49.90
C LEU A 62 18.43 -18.92 50.54
N GLY A 63 18.39 -19.02 51.88
CA GLY A 63 17.15 -19.10 52.66
C GLY A 63 16.35 -17.81 52.64
N THR A 64 16.99 -16.64 52.73
CA THR A 64 16.34 -15.33 52.60
C THR A 64 15.96 -15.05 51.14
N LEU A 65 16.74 -15.52 50.16
CA LEU A 65 16.36 -15.46 48.74
C LEU A 65 15.15 -16.34 48.46
N ASN A 66 15.13 -17.57 48.98
CA ASN A 66 13.99 -18.48 48.85
C ASN A 66 12.77 -17.98 49.62
N LYS A 67 12.95 -17.39 50.80
CA LYS A 67 11.89 -16.77 51.60
C LYS A 67 11.33 -15.52 50.92
N ALA A 68 12.19 -14.67 50.36
CA ALA A 68 11.78 -13.51 49.56
C ALA A 68 11.05 -13.97 48.30
N LYS A 69 11.50 -15.05 47.64
CA LYS A 69 10.82 -15.63 46.47
C LYS A 69 9.48 -16.26 46.84
N SER A 70 9.35 -16.92 47.99
CA SER A 70 8.07 -17.48 48.45
C SER A 70 7.11 -16.39 48.88
N GLU A 71 7.59 -15.35 49.56
CA GLU A 71 6.77 -14.20 49.97
C GLU A 71 6.36 -13.35 48.76
N ASP A 72 7.22 -13.20 47.75
CA ASP A 72 6.88 -12.56 46.48
C ASP A 72 5.88 -13.40 45.68
N LYS A 73 6.01 -14.73 45.70
CA LYS A 73 5.01 -15.64 45.14
C LYS A 73 3.68 -15.57 45.88
N GLU A 74 3.69 -15.37 47.20
CA GLU A 74 2.48 -15.24 48.01
C GLU A 74 1.81 -13.85 47.82
N ARG A 75 2.61 -12.78 47.72
CA ARG A 75 2.14 -11.43 47.37
C ARG A 75 1.61 -11.36 45.93
N SER A 76 2.26 -12.01 44.97
CA SER A 76 1.77 -12.12 43.59
C SER A 76 0.61 -13.11 43.44
N ALA A 77 0.49 -14.11 44.32
CA ALA A 77 -0.66 -15.01 44.37
C ALA A 77 -1.89 -14.41 45.07
N SER A 78 -1.72 -13.28 45.78
CA SER A 78 -2.81 -12.53 46.39
C SER A 78 -3.87 -12.19 45.34
N GLU A 79 -5.13 -12.33 45.72
CA GLU A 79 -6.26 -12.04 44.82
C GLU A 79 -6.19 -10.61 44.26
N ALA A 80 -5.67 -9.65 45.03
CA ALA A 80 -5.46 -8.30 44.58
C ALA A 80 -4.41 -8.20 43.46
N ALA A 81 -3.31 -8.95 43.56
CA ALA A 81 -2.28 -9.00 42.52
C ALA A 81 -2.79 -9.71 41.25
N LYS A 82 -3.54 -10.81 41.40
CA LYS A 82 -4.22 -11.48 40.27
C LYS A 82 -5.22 -10.55 39.57
N LYS A 83 -6.01 -9.78 40.32
CA LYS A 83 -6.93 -8.78 39.75
C LYS A 83 -6.18 -7.69 38.97
N ARG A 84 -5.04 -7.19 39.51
CA ARG A 84 -4.18 -6.23 38.79
C ARG A 84 -3.61 -6.82 37.49
N GLN A 85 -3.09 -8.05 37.53
CA GLN A 85 -2.58 -8.74 36.34
C GLN A 85 -3.66 -8.93 35.28
N LEU A 86 -4.89 -9.30 35.66
CA LEU A 86 -6.01 -9.42 34.72
C LEU A 86 -6.39 -8.08 34.09
N ILE A 87 -6.39 -7.00 34.85
CA ILE A 87 -6.67 -5.65 34.33
C ILE A 87 -5.56 -5.22 33.36
N GLU A 88 -4.29 -5.40 33.73
CA GLU A 88 -3.16 -5.07 32.87
C GLU A 88 -3.14 -5.91 31.59
N GLN A 89 -3.44 -7.21 31.68
CA GLN A 89 -3.58 -8.07 30.52
C GLN A 89 -4.72 -7.63 29.61
N ARG A 90 -5.88 -7.24 30.17
CA ARG A 90 -6.99 -6.68 29.39
C ARG A 90 -6.58 -5.38 28.70
N LEU A 91 -5.87 -4.48 29.39
CA LEU A 91 -5.37 -3.23 28.83
C LEU A 91 -4.38 -3.49 27.68
N GLN A 92 -3.39 -4.36 27.88
CA GLN A 92 -2.43 -4.72 26.84
C GLN A 92 -3.13 -5.34 25.61
N ASN A 93 -4.14 -6.18 25.84
CA ASN A 93 -4.93 -6.76 24.75
C ASN A 93 -5.77 -5.71 24.02
N LYS A 94 -6.33 -4.70 24.71
CA LYS A 94 -7.01 -3.57 24.08
C LYS A 94 -6.04 -2.76 23.21
N LEU A 95 -4.88 -2.38 23.77
CA LEU A 95 -3.84 -1.64 23.05
C LEU A 95 -3.36 -2.38 21.79
N LYS A 96 -3.13 -3.70 21.87
CA LYS A 96 -2.76 -4.51 20.70
C LYS A 96 -3.87 -4.51 19.64
N LYS A 97 -5.12 -4.71 20.04
CA LYS A 97 -6.27 -4.69 19.11
C LYS A 97 -6.45 -3.33 18.44
N GLU A 98 -6.34 -2.24 19.19
CA GLU A 98 -6.42 -0.88 18.67
C GLU A 98 -5.27 -0.61 17.67
N THR A 99 -4.03 -0.98 18.03
CA THR A 99 -2.86 -0.83 17.15
C THR A 99 -3.03 -1.62 15.85
N ASP A 100 -3.46 -2.88 15.94
CA ASP A 100 -3.70 -3.74 14.77
C ASP A 100 -4.89 -3.23 13.93
N SER A 101 -5.91 -2.65 14.56
CA SER A 101 -7.06 -2.04 13.87
C SER A 101 -6.64 -0.79 13.08
N VAL A 102 -5.84 0.09 13.69
CA VAL A 102 -5.28 1.27 13.01
C VAL A 102 -4.40 0.84 11.84
N ARG A 103 -3.53 -0.17 12.03
CA ARG A 103 -2.68 -0.70 10.96
C ARG A 103 -3.51 -1.25 9.80
N ARG A 104 -4.53 -2.07 10.06
CA ARG A 104 -5.42 -2.61 9.02
C ARG A 104 -6.19 -1.51 8.29
N ALA A 105 -6.65 -0.49 9.00
CA ALA A 105 -7.32 0.65 8.39
C ALA A 105 -6.40 1.46 7.47
N GLU A 106 -5.13 1.66 7.86
CA GLU A 106 -4.13 2.28 6.99
C GLU A 106 -3.82 1.43 5.75
N GLU A 107 -3.66 0.13 5.92
CA GLU A 107 -3.43 -0.81 4.80
C GLU A 107 -4.61 -0.79 3.82
N ALA A 108 -5.85 -0.81 4.30
CA ALA A 108 -7.05 -0.67 3.47
C ALA A 108 -7.09 0.67 2.72
N LYS A 109 -6.71 1.78 3.37
CA LYS A 109 -6.61 3.09 2.70
C LYS A 109 -5.53 3.07 1.61
N ARG A 110 -4.37 2.46 1.88
CA ARG A 110 -3.30 2.30 0.88
C ARG A 110 -3.77 1.45 -0.31
N ASP A 111 -4.42 0.32 -0.05
CA ASP A 111 -4.97 -0.56 -1.09
C ASP A 111 -6.01 0.17 -1.96
N LYS A 112 -6.88 0.99 -1.35
CA LYS A 112 -7.85 1.83 -2.08
C LYS A 112 -7.15 2.82 -3.03
N THR A 113 -6.17 3.58 -2.54
CA THR A 113 -5.41 4.51 -3.38
C THR A 113 -4.62 3.80 -4.48
N SER A 114 -4.09 2.61 -4.18
CA SER A 114 -3.33 1.79 -5.14
C SER A 114 -4.24 1.22 -6.23
N ALA A 115 -5.46 0.81 -5.89
CA ALA A 115 -6.46 0.37 -6.86
C ALA A 115 -6.82 1.48 -7.85
N ASN A 116 -7.06 2.70 -7.35
CA ASN A 116 -7.38 3.85 -8.19
C ASN A 116 -6.23 4.22 -9.14
N ARG A 117 -4.99 4.31 -8.63
CA ARG A 117 -3.81 4.58 -9.46
C ARG A 117 -3.62 3.53 -10.56
N LYS A 118 -3.75 2.24 -10.21
CA LYS A 118 -3.64 1.16 -11.20
C LYS A 118 -4.73 1.23 -12.27
N GLU A 119 -5.94 1.65 -11.91
CA GLU A 119 -7.05 1.81 -12.86
C GLU A 119 -6.81 2.98 -13.82
N GLU A 120 -6.38 4.13 -13.32
CA GLU A 120 -6.01 5.30 -14.13
C GLU A 120 -4.87 4.96 -15.10
N ASP A 121 -3.82 4.30 -14.62
CA ASP A 121 -2.70 3.84 -15.47
C ASP A 121 -3.16 2.87 -16.55
N LEU A 122 -4.08 1.95 -16.22
CA LEU A 122 -4.63 0.98 -17.15
C LEU A 122 -5.51 1.66 -18.22
N GLN A 123 -6.28 2.69 -17.85
CA GLN A 123 -7.04 3.51 -18.79
C GLN A 123 -6.13 4.31 -19.72
N LEU A 124 -5.07 4.92 -19.18
CA LEU A 124 -4.08 5.64 -19.98
C LEU A 124 -3.41 4.70 -21.00
N LYS A 125 -2.96 3.53 -20.56
CA LYS A 125 -2.40 2.50 -21.44
C LYS A 125 -3.40 2.09 -22.53
N ASP A 126 -4.66 1.84 -22.18
CA ASP A 126 -5.70 1.47 -23.17
C ASP A 126 -5.86 2.53 -24.26
N SER A 127 -5.87 3.81 -23.88
CA SER A 127 -5.94 4.91 -24.84
C SER A 127 -4.72 4.96 -25.78
N ILE A 128 -3.51 4.71 -25.25
CA ILE A 128 -2.27 4.69 -26.03
C ILE A 128 -2.26 3.53 -27.02
N TYR A 129 -2.58 2.32 -26.57
CA TYR A 129 -2.60 1.13 -27.45
C TYR A 129 -3.69 1.23 -28.52
N LYS A 130 -4.87 1.77 -28.19
CA LYS A 130 -5.92 2.07 -29.19
C LYS A 130 -5.44 3.08 -30.23
N LEU A 131 -4.76 4.14 -29.80
CA LEU A 131 -4.20 5.14 -30.72
C LEU A 131 -3.12 4.51 -31.62
N ARG A 132 -2.23 3.68 -31.08
CA ARG A 132 -1.19 3.00 -31.86
C ARG A 132 -1.76 2.04 -32.89
N ARG A 133 -2.70 1.19 -32.47
CA ARG A 133 -3.38 0.22 -33.33
C ARG A 133 -4.11 0.86 -34.51
N THR A 134 -4.67 2.05 -34.31
CA THR A 134 -5.36 2.79 -35.39
C THR A 134 -4.40 3.62 -36.23
N ARG A 135 -3.45 4.32 -35.61
CA ARG A 135 -2.59 5.30 -36.29
C ARG A 135 -1.39 4.71 -37.00
N LEU A 136 -0.70 3.72 -36.42
CA LEU A 136 0.54 3.18 -36.99
C LEU A 136 0.31 2.48 -38.34
N PRO A 137 -0.73 1.65 -38.51
CA PRO A 137 -1.02 1.06 -39.83
C PRO A 137 -1.33 2.11 -40.90
N ILE A 138 -1.91 3.25 -40.53
CA ILE A 138 -2.16 4.37 -41.45
C ILE A 138 -0.83 5.01 -41.87
N LEU A 139 0.07 5.26 -40.91
CA LEU A 139 1.38 5.85 -41.18
C LEU A 139 2.31 4.92 -41.98
N ALA A 140 2.14 3.60 -41.86
CA ALA A 140 2.88 2.61 -42.64
C ALA A 140 2.63 2.71 -44.16
N ASN A 141 1.58 3.43 -44.60
CA ASN A 141 1.35 3.72 -46.01
C ASN A 141 2.30 4.77 -46.60
N PHE A 142 3.07 5.47 -45.77
CA PHE A 142 3.94 6.57 -46.17
C PHE A 142 5.42 6.18 -46.05
N LEU A 143 6.25 6.80 -46.89
CA LEU A 143 7.71 6.76 -46.76
C LEU A 143 8.17 7.83 -45.78
N LEU A 144 9.23 7.53 -45.03
CA LEU A 144 9.95 8.47 -44.19
C LEU A 144 11.22 8.93 -44.89
N THR A 145 11.61 10.17 -44.65
CA THR A 145 12.90 10.70 -45.16
C THR A 145 14.11 9.99 -44.57
N SER A 146 13.94 9.25 -43.47
CA SER A 146 14.97 8.44 -42.83
C SER A 146 15.03 6.99 -43.34
N ASP A 147 14.13 6.59 -44.24
CA ASP A 147 14.07 5.21 -44.73
C ASP A 147 15.24 4.90 -45.65
N ASN A 148 15.93 3.78 -45.39
CA ASN A 148 16.93 3.24 -46.28
C ASN A 148 16.31 2.12 -47.13
N ILE A 149 15.91 2.47 -48.35
CA ILE A 149 15.36 1.54 -49.34
C ILE A 149 16.54 1.01 -50.14
N SER A 150 17.16 -0.06 -49.66
CA SER A 150 18.20 -0.76 -50.39
C SER A 150 17.56 -1.68 -51.42
N SER A 151 18.04 -1.63 -52.67
CA SER A 151 17.59 -2.54 -53.75
C SER A 151 18.07 -3.98 -53.54
N ASP A 152 18.98 -4.19 -52.59
CA ASP A 152 19.49 -5.51 -52.24
C ASP A 152 18.52 -6.18 -51.26
N ASP A 153 18.06 -7.40 -51.59
CA ASP A 153 17.04 -8.18 -50.88
C ASP A 153 17.55 -8.72 -49.52
N SER A 154 18.50 -8.01 -48.90
CA SER A 154 18.98 -8.30 -47.57
C SER A 154 17.82 -8.13 -46.58
N PRO A 155 17.60 -9.09 -45.67
CA PRO A 155 16.63 -8.91 -44.61
C PRO A 155 17.02 -7.64 -43.83
N PRO A 156 16.08 -6.69 -43.64
CA PRO A 156 16.30 -5.53 -42.80
C PRO A 156 16.63 -6.03 -41.40
N SER A 157 17.64 -5.42 -40.77
CA SER A 157 17.95 -5.65 -39.36
C SER A 157 16.67 -5.48 -38.53
N ASP A 158 16.48 -6.36 -37.53
CA ASP A 158 15.33 -6.50 -36.60
C ASP A 158 15.02 -5.22 -35.80
N SER A 159 14.80 -4.12 -36.50
CA SER A 159 14.44 -2.84 -35.94
C SER A 159 12.98 -2.91 -35.53
N ASN A 160 12.71 -2.56 -34.28
CA ASN A 160 11.37 -2.56 -33.71
C ASN A 160 10.43 -1.70 -34.58
N SER A 161 9.54 -2.33 -35.35
CA SER A 161 8.67 -1.68 -36.33
C SER A 161 7.68 -0.68 -35.70
N LEU A 162 7.47 -0.76 -34.38
CA LEU A 162 6.61 0.13 -33.61
C LEU A 162 7.38 1.29 -32.96
N ALA A 163 8.72 1.30 -33.06
CA ALA A 163 9.52 2.37 -32.51
C ALA A 163 9.20 3.69 -33.23
N PRO A 164 9.07 4.80 -32.49
CA PRO A 164 8.91 6.10 -33.11
C PRO A 164 10.12 6.39 -34.00
N PRO A 165 9.93 7.13 -35.12
CA PRO A 165 11.04 7.53 -35.96
C PRO A 165 12.13 8.25 -35.15
N PRO A 166 13.41 8.08 -35.50
CA PRO A 166 14.50 8.76 -34.80
C PRO A 166 14.27 10.27 -34.83
N ARG A 167 14.49 10.92 -33.69
CA ARG A 167 14.36 12.38 -33.55
C ARG A 167 15.60 13.04 -34.17
N THR A 168 15.58 13.19 -35.50
CA THR A 168 16.62 13.90 -36.24
C THR A 168 16.30 15.39 -36.35
N HIS A 169 17.33 16.20 -36.64
CA HIS A 169 17.19 17.60 -37.04
C HIS A 169 17.71 17.76 -38.47
N PRO A 170 16.83 18.01 -39.47
CA PRO A 170 15.40 18.28 -39.38
C PRO A 170 14.56 17.05 -38.99
N PRO A 171 13.34 17.24 -38.42
CA PRO A 171 12.43 16.15 -38.12
C PRO A 171 12.08 15.34 -39.37
N PRO A 172 11.96 14.01 -39.27
CA PRO A 172 11.61 13.19 -40.42
C PRO A 172 10.19 13.50 -40.87
N LEU A 173 9.99 13.53 -42.20
CA LEU A 173 8.70 13.81 -42.81
C LEU A 173 8.12 12.53 -43.39
N TYR A 174 6.82 12.34 -43.21
CA TYR A 174 6.04 11.32 -43.91
C TYR A 174 5.60 11.88 -45.25
N TYR A 175 5.94 11.19 -46.34
CA TYR A 175 5.56 11.58 -47.69
C TYR A 175 5.16 10.36 -48.52
N LEU A 176 4.34 10.58 -49.54
CA LEU A 176 3.96 9.57 -50.50
C LEU A 176 4.19 10.14 -51.91
N PRO A 177 5.20 9.66 -52.65
CA PRO A 177 5.41 10.05 -54.04
C PRO A 177 4.18 9.77 -54.90
N ALA A 178 3.92 10.64 -55.88
CA ALA A 178 2.83 10.44 -56.83
C ALA A 178 3.05 9.22 -57.75
N ILE A 179 4.31 8.87 -57.99
CA ILE A 179 4.74 7.69 -58.76
C ILE A 179 5.71 6.93 -57.86
N LEU A 180 5.35 5.71 -57.48
CA LEU A 180 6.18 4.83 -56.66
C LEU A 180 7.06 3.96 -57.57
N THR A 181 8.30 3.72 -57.15
CA THR A 181 9.12 2.67 -57.78
C THR A 181 8.68 1.29 -57.29
N PRO A 182 8.87 0.20 -58.05
CA PRO A 182 8.52 -1.14 -57.60
C PRO A 182 9.16 -1.53 -56.25
N GLU A 183 10.39 -1.05 -56.02
CA GLU A 183 11.11 -1.22 -54.75
C GLU A 183 10.40 -0.50 -53.58
N GLN A 184 9.91 0.72 -53.82
CA GLN A 184 9.14 1.47 -52.82
C GLN A 184 7.78 0.82 -52.53
N GLU A 185 7.10 0.29 -53.56
CA GLU A 185 5.83 -0.43 -53.39
C GLU A 185 6.00 -1.71 -52.56
N ALA A 186 7.04 -2.50 -52.88
CA ALA A 186 7.38 -3.70 -52.13
C ALA A 186 7.72 -3.36 -50.66
N PHE A 187 8.52 -2.31 -50.45
CA PHE A 187 8.88 -1.83 -49.12
C PHE A 187 7.68 -1.38 -48.29
N ILE A 188 6.80 -0.56 -48.88
CA ILE A 188 5.57 -0.09 -48.22
C ILE A 188 4.66 -1.28 -47.89
N THR A 189 4.49 -2.23 -48.81
CA THR A 189 3.64 -3.41 -48.60
C THR A 189 4.16 -4.27 -47.46
N ARG A 190 5.47 -4.54 -47.45
CA ARG A 190 6.14 -5.29 -46.38
C ARG A 190 5.99 -4.58 -45.02
N ARG A 191 6.27 -3.29 -44.97
CA ARG A 191 6.12 -2.48 -43.76
C ARG A 191 4.67 -2.50 -43.24
N LYS A 192 3.67 -2.42 -44.13
CA LYS A 192 2.26 -2.49 -43.73
C LYS A 192 1.96 -3.81 -43.02
N SER A 193 2.36 -4.94 -43.60
CA SER A 193 2.15 -6.25 -42.96
C SER A 193 2.89 -6.36 -41.63
N GLU A 194 4.15 -5.92 -41.56
CA GLU A 194 4.96 -5.99 -40.33
C GLU A 194 4.38 -5.09 -39.23
N VAL A 195 4.03 -3.84 -39.54
CA VAL A 195 3.43 -2.90 -38.58
C VAL A 195 2.05 -3.37 -38.15
N GLN A 196 1.25 -3.91 -39.06
CA GLN A 196 -0.06 -4.45 -38.72
C GLN A 196 0.05 -5.65 -37.79
N GLU A 197 0.89 -6.63 -38.12
CA GLU A 197 1.12 -7.82 -37.27
C GLU A 197 1.68 -7.41 -35.90
N ALA A 198 2.67 -6.51 -35.87
CA ALA A 198 3.25 -6.02 -34.64
C ALA A 198 2.22 -5.27 -33.77
N ALA A 199 1.38 -4.42 -34.36
CA ALA A 199 0.34 -3.68 -33.64
C ALA A 199 -0.77 -4.62 -33.12
N GLU A 200 -1.13 -5.66 -33.88
CA GLU A 200 -2.07 -6.69 -33.43
C GLU A 200 -1.49 -7.52 -32.29
N LYS A 201 -0.22 -7.94 -32.39
CA LYS A 201 0.50 -8.65 -31.34
C LYS A 201 0.61 -7.82 -30.05
N GLU A 202 1.02 -6.56 -30.16
CA GLU A 202 1.08 -5.61 -29.05
C GLU A 202 -0.31 -5.46 -28.39
N TRP A 203 -1.37 -5.37 -29.21
CA TRP A 203 -2.75 -5.28 -28.72
C TRP A 203 -3.23 -6.54 -27.99
N HIS A 204 -2.86 -7.72 -28.48
CA HIS A 204 -3.17 -8.98 -27.80
C HIS A 204 -2.45 -9.07 -26.45
N GLN A 205 -1.15 -8.77 -26.41
CA GLN A 205 -0.40 -8.70 -25.16
C GLN A 205 -1.05 -7.72 -24.17
N PHE A 206 -1.43 -6.52 -24.64
CA PHE A 206 -2.10 -5.55 -23.79
C PHE A 206 -3.47 -6.03 -23.29
N LYS A 207 -4.23 -6.80 -24.06
CA LYS A 207 -5.48 -7.40 -23.56
C LYS A 207 -5.23 -8.34 -22.40
N ASP A 208 -4.18 -9.16 -22.47
CA ASP A 208 -3.81 -10.09 -21.40
C ASP A 208 -3.36 -9.30 -20.15
N GLU A 209 -2.54 -8.26 -20.33
CA GLU A 209 -2.17 -7.32 -19.27
C GLU A 209 -3.39 -6.62 -18.66
N ARG A 210 -4.35 -6.20 -19.49
CA ARG A 210 -5.58 -5.53 -19.07
C ARG A 210 -6.45 -6.45 -18.23
N THR A 211 -6.66 -7.69 -18.69
CA THR A 211 -7.46 -8.67 -17.93
C THR A 211 -6.81 -8.96 -16.59
N THR A 212 -5.49 -9.17 -16.57
CA THR A 212 -4.71 -9.34 -15.32
C THR A 212 -4.85 -8.11 -14.42
N GLY A 213 -4.62 -6.91 -14.95
CA GLY A 213 -4.73 -5.66 -14.19
C GLY A 213 -6.13 -5.42 -13.61
N VAL A 214 -7.19 -5.72 -14.36
CA VAL A 214 -8.57 -5.64 -13.87
C VAL A 214 -8.81 -6.64 -12.73
N THR A 215 -8.30 -7.88 -12.84
CA THR A 215 -8.42 -8.85 -11.74
C THR A 215 -7.67 -8.41 -10.49
N GLU A 216 -6.48 -7.80 -10.63
CA GLU A 216 -5.73 -7.24 -9.52
C GLU A 216 -6.48 -6.07 -8.86
N ILE A 217 -7.02 -5.12 -9.64
CA ILE A 217 -7.81 -3.99 -9.14
C ILE A 217 -9.03 -4.50 -8.39
N ASN A 218 -9.72 -5.49 -8.95
CA ASN A 218 -10.87 -6.12 -8.28
C ASN A 218 -10.45 -6.79 -6.97
N SER A 219 -9.31 -7.48 -6.93
CA SER A 219 -8.80 -8.09 -5.69
C SER A 219 -8.47 -7.03 -4.62
N LEU A 220 -7.91 -5.88 -5.01
CA LEU A 220 -7.64 -4.76 -4.10
C LEU A 220 -8.94 -4.17 -3.55
N ARG A 221 -9.91 -3.89 -4.43
CA ARG A 221 -11.22 -3.37 -4.03
C ARG A 221 -11.98 -4.35 -3.13
N GLN A 222 -11.87 -5.64 -3.40
CA GLN A 222 -12.45 -6.68 -2.55
C GLN A 222 -11.80 -6.69 -1.16
N ARG A 223 -10.46 -6.65 -1.06
CA ARG A 223 -9.76 -6.56 0.25
C ARG A 223 -10.18 -5.32 1.04
N VAL A 224 -10.34 -4.18 0.37
CA VAL A 224 -10.84 -2.95 1.01
C VAL A 224 -12.28 -3.14 1.51
N ALA A 225 -13.18 -3.70 0.70
CA ALA A 225 -14.56 -3.96 1.10
C ALA A 225 -14.65 -4.97 2.27
N ASP A 226 -13.82 -6.02 2.26
CA ASP A 226 -13.78 -7.03 3.32
C ASP A 226 -13.26 -6.43 4.64
N GLU A 227 -12.21 -5.59 4.61
CA GLU A 227 -11.74 -4.91 5.83
C GLU A 227 -12.69 -3.80 6.30
N GLU A 228 -13.38 -3.09 5.40
CA GLU A 228 -14.42 -2.11 5.77
C GLU A 228 -15.61 -2.79 6.45
N THR A 229 -16.09 -3.92 5.92
CA THR A 229 -17.17 -4.70 6.53
C THR A 229 -16.76 -5.29 7.87
N LYS A 230 -15.52 -5.81 7.97
CA LYS A 230 -14.96 -6.30 9.23
C LYS A 230 -14.82 -5.19 10.27
N ARG A 231 -14.31 -4.02 9.88
CA ARG A 231 -14.21 -2.84 10.76
C ARG A 231 -15.59 -2.38 11.23
N LYS A 232 -16.59 -2.40 10.36
CA LYS A 232 -17.97 -2.08 10.71
C LYS A 232 -18.53 -3.07 11.75
N ALA A 233 -18.34 -4.37 11.53
CA ALA A 233 -18.74 -5.40 12.50
C ALA A 233 -18.00 -5.27 13.84
N GLU A 234 -16.69 -5.02 13.82
CA GLU A 234 -15.90 -4.76 15.05
C GLU A 234 -16.48 -3.58 15.83
N ARG A 235 -16.79 -2.46 15.16
CA ARG A 235 -17.40 -1.27 15.78
C ARG A 235 -18.80 -1.52 16.34
N GLU A 236 -19.61 -2.34 15.67
CA GLU A 236 -20.94 -2.73 16.17
C GLU A 236 -20.82 -3.59 17.44
N THR A 237 -19.89 -4.56 17.47
CA THR A 237 -19.66 -5.39 18.65
C THR A 237 -19.04 -4.63 19.83
N GLU A 238 -18.31 -3.55 19.57
CA GLU A 238 -17.76 -2.69 20.61
C GLU A 238 -18.85 -1.82 21.25
N LYS A 239 -19.73 -1.23 20.44
CA LYS A 239 -20.91 -0.50 20.92
C LYS A 239 -21.81 -1.38 21.80
N GLU A 240 -22.08 -2.61 21.38
CA GLU A 240 -22.92 -3.55 22.14
C GLU A 240 -22.31 -3.89 23.51
N LYS A 241 -20.97 -3.96 23.60
CA LYS A 241 -20.27 -4.19 24.89
C LYS A 241 -20.32 -2.99 25.81
N ASP A 242 -20.12 -1.79 25.26
CA ASP A 242 -20.16 -0.55 26.04
C ASP A 242 -21.57 -0.29 26.60
N GLU A 243 -22.62 -0.60 25.82
CA GLU A 243 -24.01 -0.51 26.29
C GLU A 243 -24.32 -1.50 27.43
N MET A 244 -23.79 -2.73 27.39
CA MET A 244 -23.98 -3.71 28.47
C MET A 244 -23.17 -3.42 29.74
N GLU A 245 -22.05 -2.68 29.65
CA GLU A 245 -21.22 -2.35 30.83
C GLU A 245 -21.75 -1.10 31.58
N THR A 246 -22.65 -0.32 30.97
CA THR A 246 -23.18 0.94 31.54
C THR A 246 -24.38 0.72 32.48
N ASP A 247 -24.99 -0.47 32.49
CA ASP A 247 -26.19 -0.76 33.31
C ASP A 247 -25.88 -1.25 34.74
N HIS A 248 -24.64 -1.05 35.21
CA HIS A 248 -24.33 -1.22 36.63
C HIS A 248 -24.72 0.08 37.37
N PRO A 249 -25.81 0.10 38.18
CA PRO A 249 -26.24 1.31 38.86
C PRO A 249 -25.15 1.72 39.85
N SER A 250 -24.34 2.70 39.46
CA SER A 250 -23.57 3.49 40.41
C SER A 250 -24.58 4.24 41.26
N GLN A 251 -24.85 3.71 42.45
CA GLN A 251 -25.58 4.40 43.51
C GLN A 251 -24.93 5.76 43.72
N GLN A 252 -25.56 6.78 43.15
CA GLN A 252 -25.20 8.17 43.31
C GLN A 252 -25.65 8.60 44.71
N SER A 253 -24.69 8.70 45.63
CA SER A 253 -24.87 9.43 46.88
C SER A 253 -25.03 10.92 46.58
N ASN A 254 -26.12 11.47 47.10
CA ASN A 254 -26.50 12.88 47.20
C ASN A 254 -25.34 13.85 47.53
N ALA A 255 -25.27 15.00 46.84
CA ALA A 255 -25.11 16.33 47.44
C ALA A 255 -25.45 17.46 46.43
N PRO A 256 -26.00 18.61 46.88
CA PRO A 256 -26.69 19.59 46.02
C PRO A 256 -25.94 20.92 45.78
N ALA A 257 -26.42 21.63 44.74
CA ALA A 257 -26.57 23.08 44.57
C ALA A 257 -25.40 24.03 44.89
N ASP A 258 -24.93 24.74 43.86
CA ASP A 258 -24.47 26.12 44.00
C ASP A 258 -24.97 26.95 42.80
N GLU A 259 -25.69 28.03 43.12
CA GLU A 259 -26.25 29.02 42.20
C GLU A 259 -25.26 30.18 42.01
N GLY A 260 -25.14 30.68 40.77
CA GLY A 260 -24.51 31.96 40.43
C GLY A 260 -24.56 32.17 38.93
N ASP A 261 -25.64 32.71 38.38
CA ASP A 261 -25.97 34.14 38.20
C ASP A 261 -25.16 34.83 37.08
N LYS A 262 -25.90 35.21 36.02
CA LYS A 262 -25.83 36.43 35.16
C LYS A 262 -24.44 36.93 34.70
N ASP A 263 -24.21 37.34 33.45
CA ASP A 263 -24.96 38.34 32.66
C ASP A 263 -24.26 38.54 31.28
N LYS A 264 -25.05 38.87 30.22
CA LYS A 264 -24.73 39.71 29.02
C LYS A 264 -23.72 39.19 27.98
N ALA A 265 -23.84 39.40 26.65
CA ALA A 265 -24.66 40.23 25.75
C ALA A 265 -24.63 39.54 24.35
N SER A 266 -25.75 39.38 23.62
CA SER A 266 -26.33 40.34 22.66
C SER A 266 -25.36 40.90 21.61
N VAL A 267 -25.35 40.31 20.40
CA VAL A 267 -25.16 41.04 19.13
C VAL A 267 -26.09 40.45 18.04
N GLN A 268 -26.89 41.36 17.49
CA GLN A 268 -27.76 41.31 16.30
C GLN A 268 -27.03 40.81 15.04
N ALA A 269 -27.65 39.94 14.24
CA ALA A 269 -28.55 40.27 13.10
C ALA A 269 -27.85 40.90 11.89
N THR A 270 -27.87 40.18 10.76
CA THR A 270 -28.05 40.75 9.42
C THR A 270 -28.73 39.73 8.50
N GLU A 271 -29.92 40.10 8.06
CA GLU A 271 -30.68 39.52 6.94
C GLU A 271 -30.06 39.94 5.59
N SER A 272 -30.24 39.13 4.55
CA SER A 272 -30.38 39.48 3.12
C SER A 272 -30.62 38.18 2.34
N SER A 273 -31.82 37.84 1.85
CA SER A 273 -32.62 38.43 0.77
C SER A 273 -32.37 37.78 -0.62
N VAL A 274 -33.31 36.89 -0.99
CA VAL A 274 -34.07 36.76 -2.26
C VAL A 274 -33.37 36.94 -3.63
N THR A 275 -33.47 35.92 -4.51
CA THR A 275 -34.06 35.89 -5.90
C THR A 275 -33.68 34.55 -6.56
N ALA A 276 -34.59 33.61 -6.84
CA ALA A 276 -35.49 33.53 -8.00
C ALA A 276 -34.79 33.60 -9.37
N THR A 277 -34.66 32.46 -10.07
CA THR A 277 -34.93 32.36 -11.52
C THR A 277 -35.18 30.90 -11.92
N SER A 278 -36.42 30.69 -12.34
CA SER A 278 -36.93 29.65 -13.22
C SER A 278 -36.13 29.54 -14.52
N GLY A 279 -35.82 28.30 -14.91
CA GLY A 279 -35.27 27.95 -16.22
C GLY A 279 -35.91 26.66 -16.71
N ASP A 280 -37.22 26.73 -16.93
CA ASP A 280 -38.02 25.74 -17.67
C ASP A 280 -37.83 26.02 -19.16
N MET A 281 -37.14 25.12 -19.87
CA MET A 281 -36.97 25.15 -21.32
C MET A 281 -37.61 23.90 -21.89
N ASP A 282 -38.92 24.01 -22.10
CA ASP A 282 -39.75 23.07 -22.85
C ASP A 282 -39.41 23.24 -24.34
N VAL A 283 -38.71 22.27 -24.92
CA VAL A 283 -38.45 22.22 -26.37
C VAL A 283 -39.35 21.14 -26.97
N ASP A 284 -40.33 21.64 -27.72
CA ASP A 284 -41.27 20.91 -28.55
C ASP A 284 -40.62 19.73 -29.29
N THR A 285 -41.07 18.52 -28.95
CA THR A 285 -40.77 17.29 -29.67
C THR A 285 -41.97 16.97 -30.57
N VAL A 286 -41.79 17.08 -31.89
CA VAL A 286 -42.75 16.57 -32.89
C VAL A 286 -42.34 15.14 -33.28
N PRO A 287 -43.29 14.19 -33.42
CA PRO A 287 -42.99 12.76 -33.42
C PRO A 287 -42.82 12.18 -34.83
N VAL A 288 -41.82 11.32 -35.04
CA VAL A 288 -41.88 10.26 -36.06
C VAL A 288 -41.19 8.99 -35.52
N VAL A 289 -42.00 7.95 -35.38
CA VAL A 289 -41.72 6.53 -35.11
C VAL A 289 -42.30 5.76 -36.32
N PRO A 290 -42.02 4.47 -36.66
CA PRO A 290 -41.05 3.42 -36.25
C PRO A 290 -40.40 2.70 -37.50
N PRO A 291 -39.94 1.42 -37.49
CA PRO A 291 -39.35 0.51 -36.47
C PRO A 291 -37.94 0.01 -36.95
N GLU A 292 -37.11 -0.80 -36.29
CA GLU A 292 -37.38 -2.08 -35.63
C GLU A 292 -36.09 -2.63 -34.98
N ASN A 293 -36.26 -3.22 -33.79
CA ASN A 293 -35.60 -4.41 -33.25
C ASN A 293 -34.37 -4.34 -32.29
N LYS A 294 -34.62 -5.01 -31.16
CA LYS A 294 -33.74 -5.69 -30.18
C LYS A 294 -33.13 -4.94 -28.99
N GLU A 295 -33.86 -5.10 -27.88
CA GLU A 295 -33.42 -5.74 -26.62
C GLU A 295 -31.98 -5.49 -26.15
N THR A 296 -31.84 -4.58 -25.18
CA THR A 296 -31.10 -4.84 -23.94
C THR A 296 -31.74 -4.04 -22.81
N ALA A 297 -32.17 -4.74 -21.76
CA ALA A 297 -32.62 -4.15 -20.51
C ALA A 297 -31.40 -3.62 -19.75
N GLU A 298 -31.31 -2.30 -19.61
CA GLU A 298 -30.32 -1.64 -18.77
C GLU A 298 -31.03 -0.99 -17.58
N GLN A 299 -30.64 -1.44 -16.40
CA GLN A 299 -31.23 -1.13 -15.12
C GLN A 299 -30.61 0.19 -14.63
N GLU A 300 -31.41 1.26 -14.64
CA GLU A 300 -31.06 2.57 -14.08
C GLU A 300 -30.52 2.43 -12.65
N ARG A 301 -29.23 2.73 -12.46
CA ARG A 301 -28.68 3.10 -11.15
C ARG A 301 -28.35 4.59 -11.18
N LYS A 302 -29.29 5.33 -10.60
CA LYS A 302 -29.12 6.60 -9.87
C LYS A 302 -27.65 6.94 -9.57
N GLU A 303 -27.06 7.81 -10.37
CA GLU A 303 -25.78 8.45 -10.07
C GLU A 303 -26.05 9.63 -9.13
N GLU A 304 -25.54 9.55 -7.90
CA GLU A 304 -25.45 10.67 -6.98
C GLU A 304 -24.34 11.62 -7.47
N PRO A 305 -24.57 12.95 -7.48
CA PRO A 305 -23.54 13.91 -7.83
C PRO A 305 -22.45 13.90 -6.74
N SER A 306 -21.25 13.46 -7.13
CA SER A 306 -20.07 13.49 -6.27
C SER A 306 -19.69 14.95 -5.96
N SER A 307 -19.69 15.28 -4.68
CA SER A 307 -19.20 16.56 -4.16
C SER A 307 -17.69 16.67 -4.43
N MET A 308 -17.31 17.55 -5.35
CA MET A 308 -15.94 18.03 -5.51
C MET A 308 -15.55 18.81 -4.24
N GLN A 309 -14.88 18.17 -3.28
CA GLN A 309 -14.12 18.89 -2.27
C GLN A 309 -12.73 19.15 -2.83
N ALA A 310 -12.43 20.43 -3.03
CA ALA A 310 -11.10 20.94 -3.35
C ALA A 310 -10.19 20.78 -2.12
N ASP A 311 -9.12 20.00 -2.28
CA ASP A 311 -7.97 19.98 -1.36
C ASP A 311 -7.05 21.17 -1.73
N ASP A 312 -7.35 22.35 -1.18
CA ASP A 312 -6.56 23.59 -1.36
C ASP A 312 -5.59 23.88 -0.18
N ASP A 313 -5.33 22.92 0.71
CA ASP A 313 -4.57 23.13 1.96
C ASP A 313 -3.11 22.57 1.95
N ASP A 314 -2.40 22.64 0.82
CA ASP A 314 -0.94 22.37 0.79
C ASP A 314 -0.13 23.53 0.17
N ALA A 315 -0.46 24.75 0.61
CA ALA A 315 0.35 25.93 0.37
C ALA A 315 1.49 26.00 1.39
N VAL A 316 2.66 25.50 1.01
CA VAL A 316 3.92 25.66 1.74
C VAL A 316 4.35 27.13 1.66
N GLU A 317 4.30 27.84 2.79
CA GLU A 317 4.96 29.14 2.94
C GLU A 317 6.48 28.97 2.78
N TYR A 318 7.07 29.70 1.83
CA TYR A 318 8.51 29.86 1.65
C TYR A 318 9.07 31.00 2.48
#